data_AF-A0A966G604-F1
#
_entry.id   AF-A0A966G604-F1
#
_cell.length_a   1.000
_cell.length_b   1.000
_cell.length_c   1.000
_cell.angle_alpha   90.00
_cell.angle_beta   90.00
_cell.angle_gamma   90.00
#
_symmetry.space_group_name_H-M   'P 1'
#
loop_
_entity.id
_entity.type
_entity.pdbx_description
1 polymer ?
#
loop_
_entity_poly.entity_id
_entity_poly.type
_entity_poly.pdbx_seq_one_letter_code
_entity_poly.pdbx_strand_id
1 'polypeptide(L)'
;MNDNIKSFLKSLLIWFCVFYLVVSAYQWWFAPETEVPTTAGLLSMELVDNTPVQGQLVQFRFKNETAETWEWFHFCDQSSSLELLAIVASKEVAVTKPSCGNFAPSALVIPPQSTVLYSLPEFNTGLFNAPGNYRLEWALQSGEETQTLTTTQFEVKQAGWLRKTFRLVITQPLFNGLVFLIEVLPTHSLGWSIILLTIAVRILLFLPNQKAMKSQRKLQKLQPHIQSLRKKHKENQQMLAMETMALYKKHKINPMSSCAPMLLQMPFLIGIYLVVKDGLSPHLNHLLYPFHSGVDLSIVDTNFLGLNLEIPNIWVLPVLVAVAQFIAIKLSMSAAKKQQGPKIVEKKKETKDKSPDMAEQMEQMQKMMLWMLPLMIGFFTATFPAAVGIYWLTSTVFGIGQQKLVNWQLDKPQVRRKETS
;
A
#
# COMPACT_ATOMS: atom_id res chain seq x y z
N MET A 1 36.06 6.54 14.88
CA MET A 1 34.68 6.06 14.69
C MET A 1 34.74 4.62 14.20
N ASN A 2 34.19 3.67 14.97
CA ASN A 2 34.31 2.22 14.77
C ASN A 2 33.82 1.80 13.36
N ASP A 3 34.48 0.85 12.69
CA ASP A 3 34.12 0.42 11.32
C ASP A 3 32.68 -0.14 11.27
N ASN A 4 32.21 -0.73 12.38
CA ASN A 4 30.82 -1.13 12.56
C ASN A 4 29.83 0.05 12.58
N ILE A 5 30.21 1.19 13.14
CA ILE A 5 29.38 2.41 13.17
C ILE A 5 29.30 3.03 11.77
N LYS A 6 30.41 3.05 11.02
CA LYS A 6 30.40 3.49 9.62
C LYS A 6 29.55 2.59 8.73
N SER A 7 29.65 1.27 8.90
CA SER A 7 28.83 0.28 8.17
C SER A 7 27.34 0.44 8.50
N PHE A 8 27.01 0.60 9.78
CA PHE A 8 25.66 0.88 10.25
C PHE A 8 25.10 2.19 9.67
N LEU A 9 25.87 3.29 9.73
CA LEU A 9 25.49 4.58 9.15
C LEU A 9 25.30 4.49 7.63
N LYS A 10 26.13 3.73 6.91
CA LYS A 10 25.95 3.49 5.47
C LYS A 10 24.65 2.74 5.17
N SER A 11 24.34 1.69 5.95
CA SER A 11 23.07 0.96 5.83
C SER A 11 21.87 1.83 6.19
N LEU A 12 21.99 2.69 7.21
CA LEU A 12 20.97 3.66 7.59
C LEU A 12 20.75 4.72 6.49
N LEU A 13 21.81 5.15 5.82
CA LEU A 13 21.73 6.12 4.74
C LEU A 13 21.11 5.51 3.47
N ILE A 14 21.45 4.26 3.13
CA ILE A 14 20.75 3.50 2.09
C ILE A 14 19.28 3.32 2.46
N TRP A 15 18.98 3.08 3.74
CA TRP A 15 17.60 3.03 4.23
C TRP A 15 16.88 4.35 4.04
N PHE A 16 17.47 5.49 4.42
CA PHE A 16 16.89 6.81 4.16
C PHE A 16 16.73 7.07 2.66
N CYS A 17 17.65 6.65 1.80
CA CYS A 17 17.51 6.80 0.35
C CYS A 17 16.40 5.92 -0.24
N VAL A 18 16.28 4.65 0.18
CA VAL A 18 15.20 3.77 -0.29
C VAL A 18 13.86 4.20 0.28
N PHE A 19 13.82 4.57 1.55
CA PHE A 19 12.65 5.16 2.20
C PHE A 19 12.24 6.44 1.50
N TYR A 20 13.18 7.36 1.26
CA TYR A 20 12.93 8.58 0.50
C TYR A 20 12.48 8.26 -0.92
N LEU A 21 13.07 7.30 -1.64
CA LEU A 21 12.60 6.92 -2.98
C LEU A 21 11.21 6.31 -2.97
N VAL A 22 10.88 5.45 -2.01
CA VAL A 22 9.56 4.83 -1.88
C VAL A 22 8.52 5.88 -1.45
N VAL A 23 8.86 6.74 -0.49
CA VAL A 23 8.02 7.84 -0.04
C VAL A 23 7.88 8.88 -1.12
N SER A 24 8.93 9.25 -1.85
CA SER A 24 8.88 10.17 -2.99
C SER A 24 8.16 9.56 -4.18
N ALA A 25 8.26 8.26 -4.44
CA ALA A 25 7.44 7.59 -5.46
C ALA A 25 5.97 7.50 -5.03
N TYR A 26 5.73 7.31 -3.73
CA TYR A 26 4.40 7.39 -3.14
C TYR A 26 3.85 8.82 -3.25
N GLN A 27 4.62 9.84 -2.88
CA GLN A 27 4.24 11.25 -3.01
C GLN A 27 4.11 11.63 -4.49
N TRP A 28 4.94 11.13 -5.38
CA TRP A 28 4.77 11.37 -6.82
C TRP A 28 3.51 10.70 -7.39
N TRP A 29 3.08 9.58 -6.79
CA TRP A 29 1.86 8.88 -7.18
C TRP A 29 0.60 9.39 -6.46
N PHE A 30 0.73 9.93 -5.24
CA PHE A 30 -0.38 10.22 -4.32
C PHE A 30 -0.34 11.61 -3.68
N ALA A 31 0.75 12.36 -3.82
CA ALA A 31 0.80 13.73 -3.32
C ALA A 31 0.09 14.66 -4.31
N PRO A 32 -0.72 15.60 -3.78
CA PRO A 32 -1.23 16.69 -4.58
C PRO A 32 -0.07 17.54 -5.09
N GLU A 33 -0.09 17.92 -6.38
CA GLU A 33 0.83 18.91 -6.93
C GLU A 33 0.55 20.26 -6.23
N THR A 34 1.50 20.72 -5.41
CA THR A 34 1.34 21.94 -4.61
C THR A 34 1.72 23.18 -5.41
N GLU A 35 0.71 23.88 -5.92
CA GLU A 35 0.74 25.34 -6.04
C GLU A 35 -0.62 25.87 -5.58
N VAL A 36 -0.65 26.40 -4.35
CA VAL A 36 -1.85 26.95 -3.71
C VAL A 36 -1.94 28.44 -4.07
N PRO A 37 -2.99 28.90 -4.77
CA PRO A 37 -3.32 30.31 -4.77
C PRO A 37 -4.09 30.58 -3.47
N THR A 38 -3.44 31.26 -2.52
CA THR A 38 -4.07 31.68 -1.27
C THR A 38 -5.19 32.67 -1.58
N THR A 39 -6.45 32.28 -1.42
CA THR A 39 -7.56 33.22 -1.38
C THR A 39 -7.54 33.93 -0.03
N ALA A 40 -7.15 35.20 -0.04
CA ALA A 40 -7.05 36.03 1.16
C ALA A 40 -8.46 36.35 1.71
N GLY A 41 -8.78 35.84 2.90
CA GLY A 41 -10.01 36.12 3.65
C GLY A 41 -9.99 35.43 5.01
N LEU A 42 -10.65 36.01 6.03
CA LEU A 42 -10.73 35.44 7.39
C LEU A 42 -11.43 34.08 7.42
N LEU A 43 -12.29 33.79 6.44
CA LEU A 43 -12.83 32.47 6.16
C LEU A 43 -12.43 32.09 4.72
N SER A 44 -11.78 30.95 4.54
CA SER A 44 -11.32 30.49 3.22
C SER A 44 -11.56 29.01 3.00
N MET A 45 -11.73 28.64 1.73
CA MET A 45 -11.88 27.27 1.26
C MET A 45 -10.84 27.00 0.16
N GLU A 46 -10.04 25.97 0.35
CA GLU A 46 -9.00 25.52 -0.58
C GLU A 46 -9.22 24.05 -0.92
N LEU A 47 -8.85 23.62 -2.13
CA LEU A 47 -8.72 22.19 -2.40
C LEU A 47 -7.45 21.65 -1.73
N VAL A 48 -7.54 20.44 -1.18
CA VAL A 48 -6.37 19.74 -0.66
C VAL A 48 -5.49 19.25 -1.83
N ASP A 49 -6.12 18.84 -2.93
CA ASP A 49 -5.49 18.44 -4.19
C ASP A 49 -6.01 19.32 -5.33
N ASN A 50 -5.12 20.11 -5.93
CA ASN A 50 -5.50 21.06 -6.98
C ASN A 50 -5.69 20.39 -8.35
N THR A 51 -5.32 19.11 -8.50
CA THR A 51 -5.55 18.36 -9.74
C THR A 51 -6.16 16.98 -9.47
N PRO A 52 -7.36 16.91 -8.88
CA PRO A 52 -7.96 15.64 -8.50
C PRO A 52 -8.15 14.75 -9.74
N VAL A 53 -7.84 13.46 -9.60
CA VAL A 53 -8.03 12.49 -10.68
C VAL A 53 -9.45 11.94 -10.62
N GLN A 54 -10.10 11.81 -11.77
CA GLN A 54 -11.46 11.26 -11.89
C GLN A 54 -11.65 9.95 -11.10
N GLY A 55 -12.61 9.96 -10.18
CA GLY A 55 -12.94 8.84 -9.27
C GLY A 55 -12.21 8.86 -7.93
N GLN A 56 -11.31 9.81 -7.69
CA GLN A 56 -10.72 10.08 -6.37
C GLN A 56 -11.68 10.95 -5.55
N LEU A 57 -11.71 10.75 -4.23
CA LEU A 57 -12.47 11.60 -3.32
C LEU A 57 -11.84 13.00 -3.28
N VAL A 58 -12.61 14.03 -3.65
CA VAL A 58 -12.19 15.43 -3.56
C VAL A 58 -12.35 15.92 -2.12
N GLN A 59 -11.28 16.50 -1.58
CA GLN A 59 -11.22 17.05 -0.23
C GLN A 59 -10.99 18.55 -0.25
N PHE A 60 -11.71 19.24 0.62
CA PHE A 60 -11.65 20.68 0.83
C PHE A 60 -11.11 20.98 2.22
N ARG A 61 -10.27 22.00 2.30
CA ARG A 61 -9.76 22.56 3.54
C ARG A 61 -10.46 23.88 3.79
N PHE A 62 -11.19 23.95 4.90
CA PHE A 62 -11.79 25.17 5.40
C PHE A 62 -10.90 25.74 6.49
N LYS A 63 -10.53 27.02 6.40
CA LYS A 63 -9.83 27.75 7.45
C LYS A 63 -10.73 28.86 7.95
N ASN A 64 -10.99 28.87 9.26
CA ASN A 64 -11.78 29.89 9.93
C ASN A 64 -10.91 30.64 10.93
N GLU A 65 -10.52 31.86 10.56
CA GLU A 65 -9.81 32.83 11.41
C GLU A 65 -10.78 33.85 12.04
N THR A 66 -12.10 33.67 11.86
CA THR A 66 -13.14 34.50 12.50
C THR A 66 -13.40 34.05 13.95
N ALA A 67 -14.19 34.84 14.69
CA ALA A 67 -14.64 34.52 16.03
C ALA A 67 -15.93 33.68 16.07
N GLU A 68 -16.54 33.44 14.90
CA GLU A 68 -17.84 32.79 14.77
C GLU A 68 -17.72 31.36 14.26
N THR A 69 -18.78 30.57 14.44
CA THR A 69 -18.85 29.19 13.92
C THR A 69 -19.66 29.20 12.64
N TRP A 70 -19.09 28.66 11.56
CA TRP A 70 -19.73 28.58 10.26
C TRP A 70 -20.21 27.16 9.99
N GLU A 71 -21.45 27.03 9.54
CA GLU A 71 -22.10 25.73 9.43
C GLU A 71 -22.85 25.59 8.10
N TRP A 72 -23.04 24.34 7.66
CA TRP A 72 -23.85 23.98 6.50
C TRP A 72 -24.79 22.82 6.86
N PHE A 73 -26.09 23.12 6.92
CA PHE A 73 -27.15 22.18 7.32
C PHE A 73 -28.23 21.94 6.25
N HIS A 74 -28.42 22.89 5.33
CA HIS A 74 -29.45 22.79 4.28
C HIS A 74 -28.88 22.12 3.04
N PHE A 75 -28.69 20.79 3.11
CA PHE A 75 -28.03 20.01 2.06
C PHE A 75 -28.88 19.87 0.78
N CYS A 76 -30.21 19.85 0.94
CA CYS A 76 -31.17 19.41 -0.08
C CYS A 76 -32.27 20.41 -0.38
N ASP A 77 -32.35 21.52 0.38
CA ASP A 77 -33.25 22.62 0.07
C ASP A 77 -32.70 23.41 -1.13
N GLN A 78 -33.58 23.74 -2.08
CA GLN A 78 -33.25 24.16 -3.45
C GLN A 78 -32.61 25.56 -3.62
N SER A 79 -31.83 26.08 -2.67
CA SER A 79 -31.24 27.42 -2.81
C SER A 79 -29.75 27.45 -2.47
N SER A 80 -28.93 27.67 -3.51
CA SER A 80 -27.66 28.43 -3.51
C SER A 80 -26.52 28.04 -2.54
N SER A 81 -26.63 27.00 -1.73
CA SER A 81 -25.61 26.73 -0.70
C SER A 81 -24.34 26.05 -1.23
N LEU A 82 -24.39 25.40 -2.38
CA LEU A 82 -23.25 24.71 -2.99
C LEU A 82 -23.48 24.74 -4.50
N GLU A 83 -22.54 25.16 -5.33
CA GLU A 83 -22.69 25.15 -6.78
C GLU A 83 -21.35 24.82 -7.42
N LEU A 84 -21.35 23.79 -8.28
CA LEU A 84 -20.18 23.43 -9.06
C LEU A 84 -20.34 23.96 -10.47
N LEU A 85 -19.41 24.81 -10.90
CA LEU A 85 -19.39 25.46 -12.19
C LEU A 85 -18.31 24.81 -13.06
N ALA A 86 -18.71 24.14 -14.13
CA ALA A 86 -17.80 23.63 -15.16
C ALA A 86 -17.44 24.76 -16.12
N ILE A 87 -16.16 24.92 -16.43
CA ILE A 87 -15.67 25.96 -17.34
C ILE A 87 -15.49 25.36 -18.72
N VAL A 88 -16.42 25.67 -19.62
CA VAL A 88 -16.44 25.18 -21.00
C VAL A 88 -16.32 26.38 -21.94
N ALA A 89 -15.24 26.44 -22.72
CA ALA A 89 -14.97 27.56 -23.64
C ALA A 89 -15.05 28.94 -22.96
N SER A 90 -14.45 29.07 -21.77
CA SER A 90 -14.45 30.28 -20.95
C SER A 90 -15.83 30.74 -20.45
N LYS A 91 -16.86 29.87 -20.53
CA LYS A 91 -18.17 30.08 -19.91
C LYS A 91 -18.35 29.14 -18.72
N GLU A 92 -18.93 29.65 -17.65
CA GLU A 92 -19.33 28.87 -16.49
C GLU A 92 -20.69 28.21 -16.74
N VAL A 93 -20.75 26.89 -16.59
CA VAL A 93 -21.95 26.08 -16.74
C VAL A 93 -22.17 25.33 -15.44
N ALA A 94 -23.30 25.59 -14.78
CA ALA A 94 -23.67 24.89 -13.56
C ALA A 94 -23.82 23.38 -13.82
N VAL A 95 -23.11 22.58 -13.03
CA VAL A 95 -23.21 21.12 -13.06
C VAL A 95 -24.44 20.73 -12.24
N THR A 96 -25.35 19.99 -12.88
CA THR A 96 -26.56 19.50 -12.21
C THR A 96 -26.18 18.61 -11.02
N LYS A 97 -26.64 18.99 -9.83
CA LYS A 97 -26.47 18.16 -8.64
C LYS A 97 -27.33 16.89 -8.77
N PRO A 98 -26.83 15.72 -8.32
CA PRO A 98 -27.69 14.59 -8.04
C PRO A 98 -28.76 15.00 -7.02
N SER A 99 -30.01 14.57 -7.21
CA SER A 99 -31.02 14.71 -6.16
C SER A 99 -30.54 14.01 -4.90
N CYS A 100 -30.76 14.57 -3.71
CA CYS A 100 -30.32 13.95 -2.46
C CYS A 100 -30.80 12.51 -2.26
N GLY A 101 -31.92 12.11 -2.87
CA GLY A 101 -32.42 10.74 -2.74
C GLY A 101 -32.52 10.34 -1.26
N ASN A 102 -31.87 9.24 -0.87
CA ASN A 102 -31.77 8.79 0.52
C ASN A 102 -30.46 9.20 1.23
N PHE A 103 -29.58 9.92 0.55
CA PHE A 103 -28.23 10.22 1.03
C PHE A 103 -28.11 11.72 1.32
N ALA A 104 -27.96 12.06 2.60
CA ALA A 104 -27.65 13.42 3.05
C ALA A 104 -26.19 13.45 3.53
N PRO A 105 -25.35 14.38 3.06
CA PRO A 105 -23.99 14.50 3.53
C PRO A 105 -23.98 14.92 5.02
N SER A 106 -22.89 14.62 5.72
CA SER A 106 -22.72 15.00 7.12
C SER A 106 -22.68 16.52 7.27
N ALA A 107 -23.22 17.08 8.36
CA ALA A 107 -23.11 18.51 8.62
C ALA A 107 -21.65 18.97 8.67
N LEU A 108 -21.37 20.04 7.92
CA LEU A 108 -20.09 20.75 8.00
C LEU A 108 -20.23 21.81 9.08
N VAL A 109 -19.39 21.72 10.10
CA VAL A 109 -19.27 22.71 11.18
C VAL A 109 -17.81 23.13 11.23
N ILE A 110 -17.55 24.42 11.16
CA ILE A 110 -16.21 25.01 11.14
C ILE A 110 -16.08 25.94 12.36
N PRO A 111 -15.53 25.44 13.48
CA PRO A 111 -15.33 26.23 14.69
C PRO A 111 -14.42 27.45 14.47
N PRO A 112 -14.50 28.48 15.33
CA PRO A 112 -13.60 29.62 15.27
C PRO A 112 -12.14 29.20 15.50
N GLN A 113 -11.21 29.92 14.86
CA GLN A 113 -9.77 29.68 14.94
C GLN A 113 -9.36 28.23 14.62
N SER A 114 -10.05 27.60 13.67
CA SER A 114 -9.85 26.19 13.34
C SER A 114 -9.68 25.93 11.85
N THR A 115 -9.09 24.79 11.53
CA THR A 115 -9.00 24.28 10.16
C THR A 115 -9.67 22.91 10.11
N VAL A 116 -10.66 22.76 9.23
CA VAL A 116 -11.44 21.54 9.07
C VAL A 116 -11.23 20.99 7.67
N LEU A 117 -11.01 19.68 7.56
CA LEU A 117 -11.02 18.96 6.30
C LEU A 117 -12.39 18.36 6.09
N TYR A 118 -12.96 18.54 4.90
CA TYR A 118 -14.28 18.04 4.57
C TYR A 118 -14.34 17.53 3.14
N SER A 119 -15.19 16.55 2.88
CA SER A 119 -15.38 15.92 1.58
C SER A 119 -16.85 15.58 1.36
N LEU A 120 -17.26 15.43 0.10
CA LEU A 120 -18.65 15.12 -0.28
C LEU A 120 -18.73 13.72 -0.94
N PRO A 121 -18.53 12.62 -0.20
CA PRO A 121 -18.44 11.29 -0.80
C PRO A 121 -19.72 10.88 -1.56
N GLU A 122 -20.89 11.32 -1.10
CA GLU A 122 -22.20 11.05 -1.72
C GLU A 122 -22.31 11.70 -3.11
N PHE A 123 -21.80 12.92 -3.24
CA PHE A 123 -21.89 13.69 -4.48
C PHE A 123 -20.64 13.58 -5.36
N ASN A 124 -19.53 13.03 -4.86
CA ASN A 124 -18.23 13.03 -5.53
C ASN A 124 -18.29 12.48 -6.96
N THR A 125 -19.00 11.35 -7.14
CA THR A 125 -19.14 10.69 -8.45
C THR A 125 -20.12 11.37 -9.38
N GLY A 126 -21.02 12.21 -8.87
CA GLY A 126 -21.94 13.03 -9.68
C GLY A 126 -21.29 14.36 -10.10
N LEU A 127 -20.64 15.03 -9.15
CA LEU A 127 -20.01 16.34 -9.32
C LEU A 127 -18.73 16.28 -10.17
N PHE A 128 -17.84 15.31 -9.92
CA PHE A 128 -16.52 15.23 -10.56
C PHE A 128 -16.43 14.07 -11.55
N ASN A 129 -17.51 13.86 -12.31
CA ASN A 129 -17.68 12.68 -13.16
C ASN A 129 -16.96 12.78 -14.51
N ALA A 130 -16.55 13.98 -14.93
CA ALA A 130 -15.90 14.25 -16.20
C ALA A 130 -14.61 15.06 -15.99
N PRO A 131 -13.56 14.83 -16.81
CA PRO A 131 -12.38 15.67 -16.76
C PRO A 131 -12.69 17.08 -17.29
N GLY A 132 -12.05 18.09 -16.72
CA GLY A 132 -12.28 19.49 -17.10
C GLY A 132 -11.87 20.48 -16.02
N ASN A 133 -12.07 21.76 -16.30
CA ASN A 133 -11.82 22.84 -15.36
C ASN A 133 -13.11 23.16 -14.60
N TYR A 134 -13.01 23.27 -13.29
CA TYR A 134 -14.13 23.51 -12.39
C TYR A 134 -13.84 24.64 -11.42
N ARG A 135 -14.91 25.27 -10.94
CA ARG A 135 -14.93 26.23 -9.84
C ARG A 135 -16.07 25.85 -8.91
N LEU A 136 -15.84 25.86 -7.61
CA LEU A 136 -16.86 25.53 -6.61
C LEU A 136 -17.20 26.79 -5.81
N GLU A 137 -18.50 27.06 -5.70
CA GLU A 137 -19.06 28.09 -4.83
C GLU A 137 -19.83 27.41 -3.70
N TRP A 138 -19.65 27.88 -2.46
CA TRP A 138 -20.23 27.26 -1.28
C TRP A 138 -20.66 28.34 -0.29
N ALA A 139 -21.97 28.46 -0.06
CA ALA A 139 -22.51 29.35 0.96
C ALA A 139 -22.59 28.65 2.33
N LEU A 140 -21.98 29.28 3.33
CA LEU A 140 -21.98 28.88 4.73
C LEU A 140 -22.78 29.88 5.55
N GLN A 141 -23.33 29.43 6.68
CA GLN A 141 -24.16 30.26 7.56
C GLN A 141 -23.55 30.37 8.96
N SER A 142 -23.64 31.55 9.55
CA SER A 142 -23.35 31.84 10.97
C SER A 142 -24.52 32.67 11.52
N GLY A 143 -25.46 32.01 12.21
CA GLY A 143 -26.72 32.67 12.61
C GLY A 143 -27.54 33.12 11.40
N GLU A 144 -27.73 34.43 11.24
CA GLU A 144 -28.42 35.03 10.07
C GLU A 144 -27.43 35.45 8.95
N GLU A 145 -26.12 35.46 9.23
CA GLU A 145 -25.11 35.84 8.24
C GLU A 145 -24.82 34.68 7.29
N THR A 146 -24.74 34.97 5.99
CA THR A 146 -24.38 34.00 4.95
C THR A 146 -23.14 34.49 4.20
N GLN A 147 -22.11 33.65 4.15
CA GLN A 147 -20.89 33.93 3.40
C GLN A 147 -20.66 32.87 2.32
N THR A 148 -20.54 33.31 1.07
CA THR A 148 -20.19 32.42 -0.04
C THR A 148 -18.68 32.37 -0.23
N LEU A 149 -18.12 31.18 -0.04
CA LEU A 149 -16.74 30.86 -0.35
C LEU A 149 -16.62 30.38 -1.79
N THR A 150 -15.56 30.78 -2.47
CA THR A 150 -15.26 30.29 -3.81
C THR A 150 -13.86 29.70 -3.85
N THR A 151 -13.72 28.56 -4.50
CA THR A 151 -12.41 27.99 -4.81
C THR A 151 -11.76 28.73 -5.99
N THR A 152 -10.44 28.63 -6.07
CA THR A 152 -9.72 28.85 -7.32
C THR A 152 -10.16 27.82 -8.36
N GLN A 153 -9.98 28.13 -9.64
CA GLN A 153 -10.24 27.16 -10.71
C GLN A 153 -9.29 25.96 -10.54
N PHE A 154 -9.80 24.75 -10.68
CA PHE A 154 -9.02 23.51 -10.58
C PHE A 154 -9.36 22.55 -11.71
N GLU A 155 -8.39 21.70 -12.07
CA GLU A 155 -8.54 20.76 -13.19
C GLU A 155 -8.77 19.33 -12.66
N VAL A 156 -9.90 18.73 -13.02
CA VAL A 156 -10.10 17.28 -12.83
C VAL A 156 -9.40 16.56 -13.97
N LYS A 157 -8.30 15.85 -13.67
CA LYS A 157 -7.53 15.09 -14.66
C LYS A 157 -8.17 13.73 -14.94
N GLN A 158 -8.06 13.27 -16.18
CA GLN A 158 -8.44 11.90 -16.53
C GLN A 158 -7.49 10.89 -15.90
N ALA A 159 -8.02 9.74 -15.48
CA ALA A 159 -7.18 8.65 -14.99
C ALA A 159 -6.32 8.07 -16.13
N GLY A 160 -5.00 8.07 -15.95
CA GLY A 160 -4.08 7.47 -16.91
C GLY A 160 -4.35 5.97 -17.16
N TRP A 161 -3.93 5.46 -18.32
CA TRP A 161 -4.25 4.10 -18.78
C TRP A 161 -3.88 3.02 -17.75
N LEU A 162 -2.72 3.16 -17.08
CA LEU A 162 -2.25 2.22 -16.07
C LEU A 162 -3.19 2.17 -14.85
N ARG A 163 -3.66 3.33 -14.36
CA ARG A 163 -4.63 3.40 -13.27
C ARG A 163 -5.98 2.82 -13.69
N LYS A 164 -6.43 3.10 -14.92
CA LYS A 164 -7.67 2.54 -15.47
C LYS A 164 -7.62 1.01 -15.54
N THR A 165 -6.53 0.45 -16.07
CA THR A 165 -6.31 -0.99 -16.14
C THR A 165 -6.20 -1.62 -14.75
N PHE A 166 -5.42 -1.01 -13.84
CA PHE A 166 -5.28 -1.50 -12.48
C PHE A 166 -6.61 -1.51 -11.73
N ARG A 167 -7.40 -0.43 -11.88
CA ARG A 167 -8.74 -0.34 -11.31
C ARG A 167 -9.63 -1.47 -11.82
N LEU A 168 -9.69 -1.69 -13.13
CA LEU A 168 -10.56 -2.70 -13.73
C LEU A 168 -10.14 -4.14 -13.42
N VAL A 169 -8.83 -4.42 -13.39
CA VAL A 169 -8.31 -5.79 -13.23
C VAL A 169 -8.11 -6.18 -11.76
N ILE A 170 -7.76 -5.23 -10.88
CA ILE A 170 -7.38 -5.51 -9.49
C ILE A 170 -8.35 -4.85 -8.51
N THR A 171 -8.45 -3.52 -8.50
CA THR A 171 -9.21 -2.80 -7.45
C THR A 171 -10.69 -3.14 -7.49
N GLN A 172 -11.31 -3.15 -8.67
CA GLN A 172 -12.74 -3.35 -8.84
C GLN A 172 -13.18 -4.77 -8.46
N PRO A 173 -12.54 -5.86 -8.95
CA PRO A 173 -12.88 -7.21 -8.50
C PRO A 173 -12.64 -7.42 -7.00
N LEU A 174 -11.56 -6.86 -6.44
CA LEU A 174 -11.28 -6.95 -5.01
C LEU A 174 -12.36 -6.23 -4.19
N PHE A 175 -12.75 -5.03 -4.58
CA PHE A 175 -13.77 -4.27 -3.88
C PHE A 175 -15.12 -4.96 -3.91
N ASN A 176 -15.56 -5.47 -5.07
CA ASN A 176 -16.82 -6.20 -5.17
C ASN A 176 -16.78 -7.52 -4.40
N GLY A 177 -15.66 -8.24 -4.42
CA GLY A 177 -15.47 -9.41 -3.58
C GLY A 177 -15.52 -9.08 -2.09
N LEU A 178 -15.01 -7.92 -1.68
CA LEU A 178 -15.10 -7.43 -0.31
C LEU A 178 -16.56 -7.11 0.06
N VAL A 179 -17.27 -6.35 -0.77
CA VAL A 179 -18.68 -5.99 -0.57
C VAL A 179 -19.56 -7.23 -0.48
N PHE A 180 -19.39 -8.18 -1.40
CA PHE A 180 -20.08 -9.47 -1.35
C PHE A 180 -19.89 -10.19 -0.01
N LEU A 181 -18.65 -10.23 0.51
CA LEU A 181 -18.38 -10.85 1.82
C LEU A 181 -19.02 -10.08 2.97
N ILE A 182 -19.03 -8.74 2.91
CA ILE A 182 -19.70 -7.91 3.90
C ILE A 182 -21.21 -8.18 3.90
N GLU A 183 -21.86 -8.29 2.74
CA GLU A 183 -23.29 -8.57 2.63
C GLU A 183 -23.65 -9.97 3.13
N VAL A 184 -22.82 -10.97 2.83
CA VAL A 184 -23.06 -12.37 3.21
C VAL A 184 -22.79 -12.62 4.70
N LEU A 185 -21.88 -11.85 5.32
CA LEU A 185 -21.58 -12.01 6.74
C LEU A 185 -22.63 -11.34 7.63
N PRO A 186 -23.22 -12.05 8.62
CA PRO A 186 -24.27 -11.50 9.48
C PRO A 186 -23.85 -10.25 10.28
N THR A 187 -22.56 -10.09 10.52
CA THR A 187 -22.02 -8.98 11.30
C THR A 187 -21.61 -7.78 10.44
N HIS A 188 -21.71 -7.88 9.11
CA HIS A 188 -21.20 -6.88 8.15
C HIS A 188 -19.76 -6.41 8.46
N SER A 189 -18.93 -7.33 9.02
CA SER A 189 -17.63 -6.98 9.59
C SER A 189 -16.58 -6.86 8.51
N LEU A 190 -15.99 -5.67 8.39
CA LEU A 190 -14.92 -5.40 7.46
C LEU A 190 -13.69 -6.31 7.70
N GLY A 191 -13.37 -6.58 8.97
CA GLY A 191 -12.21 -7.39 9.34
C GLY A 191 -12.29 -8.83 8.84
N TRP A 192 -13.42 -9.50 9.10
CA TRP A 192 -13.64 -10.86 8.60
C TRP A 192 -13.69 -10.91 7.08
N SER A 193 -14.33 -9.93 6.43
CA SER A 193 -14.35 -9.82 4.97
C SER A 193 -12.95 -9.70 4.38
N ILE A 194 -12.08 -8.86 4.96
CA ILE A 194 -10.67 -8.75 4.53
C ILE A 194 -9.93 -10.07 4.70
N ILE A 195 -10.09 -10.76 5.83
CA ILE A 195 -9.43 -12.05 6.09
C ILE A 195 -9.85 -13.09 5.05
N LEU A 196 -11.16 -13.26 4.83
CA LEU A 196 -11.71 -14.23 3.90
C LEU A 196 -11.33 -13.92 2.46
N LEU A 197 -11.41 -12.64 2.05
CA LEU A 197 -10.98 -12.20 0.73
C LEU A 197 -9.49 -12.48 0.52
N THR A 198 -8.66 -12.19 1.52
CA THR A 198 -7.21 -12.46 1.46
C THR A 198 -6.93 -13.95 1.26
N ILE A 199 -7.63 -14.82 2.00
CA ILE A 199 -7.50 -16.27 1.86
C ILE A 199 -7.96 -16.72 0.47
N ALA A 200 -9.07 -16.22 -0.03
CA ALA A 200 -9.58 -16.54 -1.37
C ALA A 200 -8.58 -16.17 -2.47
N VAL A 201 -8.03 -14.95 -2.42
CA VAL A 201 -6.98 -14.49 -3.34
C VAL A 201 -5.72 -15.36 -3.21
N ARG A 202 -5.32 -15.72 -1.99
CA ARG A 202 -4.16 -16.59 -1.75
C ARG A 202 -4.35 -18.00 -2.30
N ILE A 203 -5.56 -18.56 -2.24
CA ILE A 203 -5.92 -19.84 -2.83
C ILE A 203 -5.88 -19.74 -4.37
N LEU A 204 -6.44 -18.69 -4.94
CA LEU A 204 -6.38 -18.44 -6.40
C LEU A 204 -4.92 -18.35 -6.89
N LEU A 205 -4.06 -17.63 -6.15
CA LEU A 205 -2.65 -17.45 -6.47
C LEU A 205 -1.75 -18.57 -5.92
N PHE A 206 -2.32 -19.66 -5.41
CA PHE A 206 -1.56 -20.70 -4.72
C PHE A 206 -0.54 -21.38 -5.63
N LEU A 207 -0.94 -21.75 -6.85
CA LEU A 207 -0.06 -22.40 -7.83
C LEU A 207 1.13 -21.52 -8.28
N PRO A 208 0.93 -20.27 -8.73
CA PRO A 208 2.05 -19.41 -9.09
C PRO A 208 2.97 -19.13 -7.89
N ASN A 209 2.42 -18.88 -6.70
CA ASN A 209 3.22 -18.68 -5.48
C ASN A 209 4.05 -19.92 -5.13
N GLN A 210 3.50 -21.13 -5.25
CA GLN A 210 4.27 -22.35 -5.03
C GLN A 210 5.45 -22.50 -6.00
N LYS A 211 5.26 -22.17 -7.29
CA LYS A 211 6.35 -22.20 -8.28
C LYS A 211 7.46 -21.21 -7.91
N ALA A 212 7.08 -20.00 -7.49
CA ALA A 212 8.03 -18.98 -7.04
C ALA A 212 8.84 -19.45 -5.81
N MET A 213 8.16 -19.97 -4.78
CA MET A 213 8.81 -20.49 -3.56
C MET A 213 9.74 -21.69 -3.85
N LYS A 214 9.35 -22.59 -4.77
CA LYS A 214 10.20 -23.71 -5.21
C LYS A 214 11.47 -23.21 -5.89
N SER A 215 11.37 -22.18 -6.74
CA SER A 215 12.54 -21.56 -7.39
C SER A 215 13.45 -20.87 -6.36
N GLN A 216 12.88 -20.13 -5.41
CA GLN A 216 13.63 -19.52 -4.31
C GLN A 216 14.39 -20.56 -3.47
N ARG A 217 13.77 -21.70 -3.19
CA ARG A 217 14.41 -22.82 -2.46
C ARG A 217 15.57 -23.45 -3.23
N LYS A 218 15.45 -23.59 -4.55
CA LYS A 218 16.58 -24.07 -5.39
C LYS A 218 17.74 -23.09 -5.36
N LEU A 219 17.47 -21.78 -5.39
CA LEU A 219 18.49 -20.73 -5.26
C LEU A 219 19.25 -20.83 -3.93
N GLN A 220 18.54 -21.14 -2.83
CA GLN A 220 19.18 -21.34 -1.52
C GLN A 220 20.10 -22.57 -1.48
N LYS A 221 19.76 -23.67 -2.16
CA LYS A 221 20.64 -24.85 -2.29
C LYS A 221 21.93 -24.54 -3.05
N LEU A 222 21.94 -23.51 -3.89
CA LEU A 222 23.12 -23.02 -4.62
C LEU A 222 23.98 -22.05 -3.83
N GLN A 223 23.44 -21.48 -2.74
CA GLN A 223 24.16 -20.56 -1.89
C GLN A 223 25.56 -21.04 -1.44
N PRO A 224 25.80 -22.31 -1.04
CA PRO A 224 27.15 -22.78 -0.72
C PRO A 224 28.09 -22.77 -1.93
N HIS A 225 27.59 -23.07 -3.14
CA HIS A 225 28.40 -23.04 -4.36
C HIS A 225 28.77 -21.60 -4.74
N ILE A 226 27.84 -20.66 -4.58
CA ILE A 226 28.10 -19.23 -4.76
C ILE A 226 29.14 -18.74 -3.74
N GLN A 227 29.06 -19.18 -2.48
CA GLN A 227 30.07 -18.89 -1.46
C GLN A 227 31.45 -19.45 -1.84
N SER A 228 31.51 -20.63 -2.46
CA SER A 228 32.78 -21.20 -2.94
C SER A 228 33.38 -20.41 -4.10
N LEU A 229 32.56 -19.98 -5.08
CA LEU A 229 32.98 -19.12 -6.19
C LEU A 229 33.54 -17.79 -5.69
N ARG A 230 32.90 -17.21 -4.66
CA ARG A 230 33.40 -15.98 -4.01
C ARG A 230 34.76 -16.12 -3.38
N LYS A 231 35.01 -17.25 -2.71
CA LYS A 231 36.33 -17.52 -2.12
C LYS A 231 37.41 -17.66 -3.20
N LYS A 232 37.06 -18.17 -4.38
CA LYS A 232 37.97 -18.32 -5.52
C LYS A 232 38.23 -17.00 -6.26
N HIS A 233 37.21 -16.17 -6.43
CA HIS A 233 37.27 -14.92 -7.21
C HIS A 233 37.11 -13.68 -6.33
N LYS A 234 37.86 -13.58 -5.24
CA LYS A 234 37.79 -12.44 -4.30
C LYS A 234 38.19 -11.11 -4.95
N GLU A 235 39.23 -11.14 -5.77
CA GLU A 235 39.85 -9.95 -6.36
C GLU A 235 39.20 -9.53 -7.70
N ASN A 236 38.46 -10.43 -8.36
CA ASN A 236 37.88 -10.17 -9.68
C ASN A 236 36.34 -10.23 -9.67
N GLN A 237 35.72 -9.06 -9.45
CA GLN A 237 34.26 -8.90 -9.36
C GLN A 237 33.54 -9.22 -10.68
N GLN A 238 34.14 -8.90 -11.82
CA GLN A 238 33.55 -9.16 -13.12
C GLN A 238 33.48 -10.68 -13.38
N MET A 239 34.57 -11.40 -13.09
CA MET A 239 34.60 -12.86 -13.18
C MET A 239 33.63 -13.51 -12.21
N LEU A 240 33.56 -13.01 -10.96
CA LEU A 240 32.58 -13.50 -10.00
C LEU A 240 31.14 -13.32 -10.47
N ALA A 241 30.78 -12.15 -11.02
CA ALA A 241 29.45 -11.90 -11.57
C ALA A 241 29.15 -12.82 -12.77
N MET A 242 30.13 -13.00 -13.66
CA MET A 242 29.99 -13.87 -14.84
C MET A 242 29.82 -15.34 -14.46
N GLU A 243 30.65 -15.87 -13.56
CA GLU A 243 30.58 -17.27 -13.13
C GLU A 243 29.33 -17.56 -12.29
N THR A 244 28.88 -16.62 -11.46
CA THR A 244 27.62 -16.78 -10.73
C THR A 244 26.42 -16.81 -11.66
N MET A 245 26.39 -15.96 -12.70
CA MET A 245 25.35 -16.01 -13.73
C MET A 245 25.43 -17.28 -14.58
N ALA A 246 26.64 -17.74 -14.93
CA ALA A 246 26.85 -19.00 -15.63
C ALA A 246 26.35 -20.19 -14.79
N LEU A 247 26.58 -20.17 -13.47
CA LEU A 247 26.06 -21.16 -12.54
C LEU A 247 24.52 -21.14 -12.52
N TYR A 248 23.89 -19.96 -12.44
CA TYR A 248 22.44 -19.84 -12.50
C TYR A 248 21.87 -20.39 -13.81
N LYS A 249 22.52 -20.10 -14.95
CA LYS A 249 22.13 -20.61 -16.27
C LYS A 249 22.28 -22.13 -16.35
N LYS A 250 23.39 -22.69 -15.84
CA LYS A 250 23.65 -24.13 -15.78
C LYS A 250 22.58 -24.88 -14.97
N HIS A 251 22.11 -24.29 -13.87
CA HIS A 251 21.05 -24.86 -13.05
C HIS A 251 19.62 -24.42 -13.46
N LYS A 252 19.48 -23.64 -14.54
CA LYS A 252 18.20 -23.11 -15.06
C LYS A 252 17.36 -22.40 -13.98
N ILE A 253 18.00 -21.56 -13.16
CA ILE A 253 17.35 -20.83 -12.06
C ILE A 253 17.40 -19.33 -12.32
N ASN A 254 16.28 -18.65 -12.03
CA ASN A 254 16.15 -17.21 -12.16
C ASN A 254 16.43 -16.52 -10.80
N PRO A 255 17.43 -15.62 -10.69
CA PRO A 255 17.72 -14.90 -9.43
C PRO A 255 16.56 -14.01 -8.95
N MET A 256 15.72 -13.52 -9.86
CA MET A 256 14.54 -12.70 -9.53
C MET A 256 13.43 -13.48 -8.82
N SER A 257 13.51 -14.82 -8.81
CA SER A 257 12.54 -15.65 -8.08
C SER A 257 12.58 -15.45 -6.56
N SER A 258 13.64 -14.82 -6.03
CA SER A 258 13.77 -14.55 -4.59
C SER A 258 12.84 -13.44 -4.08
N CYS A 259 12.51 -12.44 -4.91
CA CYS A 259 11.57 -11.37 -4.58
C CYS A 259 10.18 -11.55 -5.20
N ALA A 260 10.01 -12.55 -6.07
CA ALA A 260 8.76 -12.83 -6.77
C ALA A 260 7.51 -12.95 -5.87
N PRO A 261 7.55 -13.60 -4.69
CA PRO A 261 6.37 -13.67 -3.82
C PRO A 261 5.90 -12.29 -3.33
N MET A 262 6.84 -11.38 -3.09
CA MET A 262 6.53 -10.00 -2.66
C MET A 262 5.95 -9.20 -3.83
N LEU A 263 6.58 -9.27 -5.01
CA LEU A 263 6.10 -8.58 -6.21
C LEU A 263 4.70 -9.05 -6.64
N LEU A 264 4.39 -10.34 -6.52
CA LEU A 264 3.07 -10.86 -6.84
C LEU A 264 2.00 -10.36 -5.87
N GLN A 265 2.35 -10.05 -4.63
CA GLN A 265 1.43 -9.57 -3.60
C GLN A 265 1.16 -8.06 -3.69
N MET A 266 2.11 -7.26 -4.17
CA MET A 266 2.01 -5.80 -4.20
C MET A 266 0.74 -5.26 -4.88
N PRO A 267 0.30 -5.77 -6.05
CA PRO A 267 -0.94 -5.30 -6.67
C PRO A 267 -2.16 -5.44 -5.76
N PHE A 268 -2.28 -6.55 -5.05
CA PHE A 268 -3.42 -6.81 -4.17
C PHE A 268 -3.39 -5.94 -2.91
N LEU A 269 -2.18 -5.71 -2.37
CA LEU A 269 -1.98 -4.77 -1.27
C LEU A 269 -2.40 -3.35 -1.67
N ILE A 270 -1.94 -2.88 -2.83
CA ILE A 270 -2.30 -1.56 -3.36
C ILE A 270 -3.82 -1.49 -3.61
N GLY A 271 -4.42 -2.55 -4.16
CA GLY A 271 -5.87 -2.61 -4.39
C GLY A 271 -6.68 -2.45 -3.11
N ILE A 272 -6.35 -3.21 -2.06
CA ILE A 272 -7.01 -3.08 -0.74
C ILE A 272 -6.77 -1.69 -0.15
N TYR A 273 -5.53 -1.19 -0.19
CA TYR A 273 -5.21 0.14 0.31
C TYR A 273 -6.07 1.23 -0.36
N LEU A 274 -6.18 1.22 -1.70
CA LEU A 274 -6.95 2.21 -2.45
C LEU A 274 -8.44 2.22 -2.10
N VAL A 275 -8.97 1.07 -1.70
CA VAL A 275 -10.37 0.92 -1.29
C VAL A 275 -10.59 1.43 0.13
N VAL A 276 -9.65 1.20 1.05
CA VAL A 276 -9.86 1.49 2.48
C VAL A 276 -9.27 2.81 2.95
N LYS A 277 -8.40 3.46 2.15
CA LYS A 277 -7.66 4.68 2.57
C LYS A 277 -8.54 5.89 2.87
N ASP A 278 -9.69 6.01 2.21
CA ASP A 278 -10.65 7.11 2.36
C ASP A 278 -11.93 6.64 3.07
N GLY A 279 -11.89 5.48 3.74
CA GLY A 279 -13.05 4.80 4.31
C GLY A 279 -13.95 4.13 3.26
N LEU A 280 -14.77 3.17 3.68
CA LEU A 280 -15.79 2.59 2.81
C LEU A 280 -17.00 3.52 2.75
N SER A 281 -16.91 4.54 1.89
CA SER A 281 -17.97 5.54 1.74
C SER A 281 -18.54 5.58 0.32
N PRO A 282 -19.71 6.24 0.12
CA PRO A 282 -20.45 6.20 -1.15
C PRO A 282 -19.66 6.64 -2.41
N HIS A 283 -18.54 7.35 -2.26
CA HIS A 283 -17.68 7.71 -3.39
C HIS A 283 -17.14 6.50 -4.15
N LEU A 284 -17.05 5.33 -3.50
CA LEU A 284 -16.62 4.06 -4.10
C LEU A 284 -17.73 3.37 -4.91
N ASN A 285 -18.97 3.88 -4.92
CA ASN A 285 -20.09 3.26 -5.64
C ASN A 285 -19.81 3.10 -7.15
N HIS A 286 -18.97 3.95 -7.74
CA HIS A 286 -18.53 3.82 -9.14
C HIS A 286 -17.70 2.56 -9.41
N LEU A 287 -17.18 1.89 -8.36
CA LEU A 287 -16.48 0.62 -8.45
C LEU A 287 -17.44 -0.57 -8.31
N LEU A 288 -18.67 -0.40 -7.84
CA LEU A 288 -19.61 -1.50 -7.68
C LEU A 288 -20.05 -2.05 -9.05
N TYR A 289 -20.18 -3.36 -9.12
CA TYR A 289 -20.83 -4.01 -10.24
C TYR A 289 -22.35 -3.85 -10.16
N PRO A 290 -23.07 -3.95 -11.28
CA PRO A 290 -24.52 -3.72 -11.32
C PRO A 290 -25.32 -4.59 -10.34
N PHE A 291 -24.83 -5.79 -10.01
CA PHE A 291 -25.50 -6.70 -9.08
C PHE A 291 -25.34 -6.32 -7.59
N HIS A 292 -24.44 -5.38 -7.27
CA HIS A 292 -24.33 -4.75 -5.95
C HIS A 292 -24.94 -3.33 -5.95
N SER A 293 -25.75 -2.98 -6.95
CA SER A 293 -26.40 -1.67 -6.97
C SER A 293 -27.39 -1.54 -5.81
N GLY A 294 -27.25 -0.49 -5.01
CA GLY A 294 -28.13 -0.22 -3.85
C GLY A 294 -27.57 -0.64 -2.49
N VAL A 295 -26.35 -1.17 -2.42
CA VAL A 295 -25.66 -1.40 -1.14
C VAL A 295 -25.27 -0.06 -0.52
N ASP A 296 -25.68 0.15 0.74
CA ASP A 296 -25.17 1.25 1.54
C ASP A 296 -23.81 0.82 2.13
N LEU A 297 -22.74 1.54 1.81
CA LEU A 297 -21.41 1.25 2.35
C LEU A 297 -21.25 1.81 3.78
N SER A 298 -22.17 2.67 4.22
CA SER A 298 -22.11 3.33 5.54
C SER A 298 -22.46 2.38 6.69
N ILE A 299 -23.11 1.25 6.41
CA ILE A 299 -23.49 0.23 7.42
C ILE A 299 -22.34 -0.74 7.77
N VAL A 300 -21.18 -0.60 7.12
CA VAL A 300 -20.04 -1.51 7.33
C VAL A 300 -19.51 -1.36 8.75
N ASP A 301 -19.41 -2.48 9.49
CA ASP A 301 -18.77 -2.48 10.81
C ASP A 301 -17.25 -2.47 10.65
N THR A 302 -16.66 -1.33 10.97
CA THR A 302 -15.21 -1.07 10.90
C THR A 302 -14.49 -1.45 12.19
N ASN A 303 -15.22 -1.78 13.27
CA ASN A 303 -14.62 -2.23 14.51
C ASN A 303 -14.32 -3.73 14.44
N PHE A 304 -13.07 -4.09 14.68
CA PHE A 304 -12.62 -5.48 14.63
C PHE A 304 -11.56 -5.72 15.69
N LEU A 305 -11.82 -6.66 16.61
CA LEU A 305 -10.91 -7.02 17.71
C LEU A 305 -10.48 -5.82 18.57
N GLY A 306 -11.39 -4.85 18.78
CA GLY A 306 -11.11 -3.61 19.53
C GLY A 306 -10.30 -2.57 18.75
N LEU A 307 -10.14 -2.75 17.44
CA LEU A 307 -9.46 -1.82 16.53
C LEU A 307 -10.46 -1.22 15.55
N ASN A 308 -10.37 0.08 15.27
CA ASN A 308 -11.01 0.68 14.11
C ASN A 308 -10.12 0.45 12.88
N LEU A 309 -10.66 -0.19 11.85
CA LEU A 309 -9.91 -0.60 10.66
C LEU A 309 -9.60 0.53 9.67
N GLU A 310 -10.28 1.67 9.77
CA GLU A 310 -10.07 2.83 8.89
C GLU A 310 -8.91 3.71 9.36
N ILE A 311 -8.61 3.66 10.66
CA ILE A 311 -7.59 4.50 11.29
C ILE A 311 -6.28 3.70 11.44
N PRO A 312 -5.10 4.34 11.32
CA PRO A 312 -3.84 3.67 11.61
C PRO A 312 -3.74 3.15 13.05
N ASN A 313 -3.20 1.94 13.21
CA ASN A 313 -2.91 1.37 14.54
C ASN A 313 -1.39 1.30 14.76
N ILE A 314 -0.89 1.98 15.78
CA ILE A 314 0.56 2.12 16.02
C ILE A 314 1.12 0.97 16.87
N TRP A 315 0.29 0.31 17.67
CA TRP A 315 0.77 -0.56 18.75
C TRP A 315 0.73 -2.05 18.42
N VAL A 316 -0.47 -2.61 18.24
CA VAL A 316 -0.64 -4.07 18.24
C VAL A 316 -0.33 -4.65 16.87
N LEU A 317 -0.94 -4.09 15.83
CA LEU A 317 -0.90 -4.66 14.49
C LEU A 317 0.49 -4.56 13.84
N PRO A 318 1.23 -3.45 13.94
CA PRO A 318 2.60 -3.33 13.41
C PRO A 318 3.56 -4.38 13.97
N VAL A 319 3.49 -4.62 15.28
CA VAL A 319 4.33 -5.59 15.97
C VAL A 319 4.01 -7.01 15.51
N LEU A 320 2.72 -7.36 15.43
CA LEU A 320 2.29 -8.67 14.94
C LEU A 320 2.73 -8.93 13.51
N VAL A 321 2.56 -7.95 12.61
CA VAL A 321 2.99 -8.06 11.21
C VAL A 321 4.51 -8.18 11.12
N ALA A 322 5.27 -7.37 11.87
CA ALA A 322 6.73 -7.44 11.88
C ALA A 322 7.22 -8.82 12.39
N VAL A 323 6.65 -9.34 13.48
CA VAL A 323 7.01 -10.65 14.00
C VAL A 323 6.67 -11.76 13.01
N ALA A 324 5.47 -11.73 12.42
CA ALA A 324 5.05 -12.70 11.40
C ALA A 324 5.98 -12.64 10.18
N GLN A 325 6.34 -11.44 9.72
CA GLN A 325 7.23 -11.24 8.59
C GLN A 325 8.65 -11.75 8.89
N PHE A 326 9.17 -11.50 10.10
CA PHE A 326 10.45 -12.04 10.54
C PHE A 326 10.45 -13.57 10.50
N ILE A 327 9.38 -14.21 11.00
CA ILE A 327 9.21 -15.66 10.95
C ILE A 327 9.16 -16.14 9.49
N ALA A 328 8.42 -15.47 8.62
CA ALA A 328 8.32 -15.80 7.20
C ALA A 328 9.69 -15.75 6.50
N ILE A 329 10.46 -14.69 6.70
CA ILE A 329 11.81 -14.55 6.14
C ILE A 329 12.74 -15.64 6.70
N LYS A 330 12.75 -15.85 8.01
CA LYS A 330 13.59 -16.89 8.64
C LYS A 330 13.27 -18.28 8.10
N LEU A 331 11.98 -18.62 7.92
CA LEU A 331 11.54 -19.87 7.32
C LEU A 331 11.95 -20.00 5.86
N SER A 332 11.89 -18.90 5.11
CA SER A 332 12.41 -18.89 3.75
C SER A 332 13.90 -19.22 3.75
N MET A 333 14.72 -18.62 4.61
CA MET A 333 16.20 -18.74 4.60
C MET A 333 16.77 -19.98 5.31
N SER A 334 16.00 -20.65 6.17
CA SER A 334 16.49 -21.74 7.03
C SER A 334 17.06 -22.96 6.29
N ALA A 335 16.79 -23.15 4.99
CA ALA A 335 17.40 -24.23 4.20
C ALA A 335 18.89 -24.02 3.94
N ALA A 336 19.37 -22.77 3.94
CA ALA A 336 20.77 -22.46 3.71
C ALA A 336 21.69 -22.91 4.87
N LYS A 337 21.14 -23.01 6.09
CA LYS A 337 21.91 -23.27 7.30
C LYS A 337 22.15 -24.76 7.57
N LYS A 338 21.30 -25.65 7.03
CA LYS A 338 21.35 -27.09 7.30
C LYS A 338 22.43 -27.85 6.51
N GLN A 339 23.14 -27.18 5.60
CA GLN A 339 24.22 -27.74 4.78
C GLN A 339 25.58 -27.07 5.03
N GLN A 340 25.73 -26.28 6.09
CA GLN A 340 27.06 -26.05 6.65
C GLN A 340 27.50 -27.36 7.30
N GLY A 341 28.25 -28.18 6.56
CA GLY A 341 29.08 -29.23 7.15
C GLY A 341 29.99 -28.65 8.24
N PRO A 342 30.54 -29.50 9.12
CA PRO A 342 31.26 -29.05 10.31
C PRO A 342 32.26 -27.95 9.95
N LYS A 343 32.21 -26.85 10.70
CA LYS A 343 33.22 -25.79 10.63
C LYS A 343 34.57 -26.45 10.87
N ILE A 344 35.35 -26.67 9.81
CA ILE A 344 36.78 -26.84 9.98
C ILE A 344 37.27 -25.47 10.46
N VAL A 345 37.46 -25.38 11.77
CA VAL A 345 38.06 -24.24 12.44
C VAL A 345 39.55 -24.30 12.11
N GLU A 346 39.92 -23.81 10.93
CA GLU A 346 41.29 -23.35 10.74
C GLU A 346 41.40 -22.01 11.47
N LYS A 347 42.13 -22.00 12.59
CA LYS A 347 42.56 -20.81 13.31
C LYS A 347 43.21 -19.85 12.32
N LYS A 348 42.48 -18.82 11.90
CA LYS A 348 43.03 -17.74 11.08
C LYS A 348 44.00 -16.95 11.95
N LYS A 349 45.30 -17.05 11.66
CA LYS A 349 46.30 -16.09 12.15
C LYS A 349 45.86 -14.69 11.72
N GLU A 350 45.90 -13.76 12.67
CA GLU A 350 45.60 -12.35 12.46
C GLU A 350 46.61 -11.77 11.48
N THR A 351 46.16 -11.43 10.28
CA THR A 351 46.84 -10.46 9.44
C THR A 351 45.85 -9.33 9.18
N LYS A 352 46.20 -8.15 9.69
CA LYS A 352 45.53 -6.87 9.40
C LYS A 352 45.64 -6.61 7.89
N ASP A 353 44.55 -6.86 7.17
CA ASP A 353 44.29 -6.10 5.95
C ASP A 353 42.79 -5.83 5.83
N LYS A 354 42.46 -4.53 5.80
CA LYS A 354 41.10 -4.00 5.95
C LYS A 354 40.53 -3.70 4.57
N SER A 355 39.99 -4.72 3.93
CA SER A 355 38.91 -4.57 2.96
C SER A 355 37.76 -5.49 3.39
N PRO A 356 36.49 -5.02 3.44
CA PRO A 356 35.40 -5.90 3.80
C PRO A 356 35.29 -6.99 2.74
N ASP A 357 35.57 -8.23 3.14
CA ASP A 357 35.47 -9.42 2.30
C ASP A 357 34.05 -9.41 1.69
N MET A 358 33.89 -9.43 0.36
CA MET A 358 32.56 -9.38 -0.31
C MET A 358 31.58 -10.47 0.16
N ALA A 359 32.12 -11.56 0.71
CA ALA A 359 31.35 -12.59 1.42
C ALA A 359 30.64 -12.02 2.67
N GLU A 360 31.33 -11.18 3.43
CA GLU A 360 30.83 -10.48 4.61
C GLU A 360 29.82 -9.40 4.21
N GLN A 361 30.02 -8.70 3.09
CA GLN A 361 29.02 -7.76 2.56
C GLN A 361 27.69 -8.44 2.17
N MET A 362 27.73 -9.62 1.57
CA MET A 362 26.48 -10.31 1.23
C MET A 362 25.82 -11.00 2.43
N GLU A 363 26.61 -11.51 3.39
CA GLU A 363 26.09 -11.98 4.67
C GLU A 363 25.45 -10.82 5.44
N GLN A 364 26.06 -9.64 5.40
CA GLN A 364 25.48 -8.41 5.94
C GLN A 364 24.20 -8.05 5.20
N MET A 365 24.14 -8.13 3.86
CA MET A 365 22.91 -7.89 3.09
C MET A 365 21.78 -8.85 3.48
N GLN A 366 22.10 -10.11 3.76
CA GLN A 366 21.13 -11.10 4.24
C GLN A 366 20.66 -10.87 5.67
N LYS A 367 21.57 -10.52 6.59
CA LYS A 367 21.23 -10.12 7.98
C LYS A 367 20.38 -8.86 7.98
N MET A 368 20.74 -7.91 7.12
CA MET A 368 20.02 -6.67 6.91
C MET A 368 18.60 -6.95 6.41
N MET A 369 18.41 -7.83 5.42
CA MET A 369 17.07 -8.25 4.98
C MET A 369 16.26 -8.91 6.12
N LEU A 370 16.90 -9.75 6.94
CA LEU A 370 16.22 -10.49 8.01
C LEU A 370 15.71 -9.59 9.14
N TRP A 371 16.44 -8.53 9.49
CA TRP A 371 16.06 -7.62 10.58
C TRP A 371 15.38 -6.34 10.11
N MET A 372 15.86 -5.75 9.02
CA MET A 372 15.38 -4.46 8.55
C MET A 372 14.03 -4.57 7.84
N LEU A 373 13.84 -5.58 6.97
CA LEU A 373 12.61 -5.68 6.18
C LEU A 373 11.36 -5.85 7.06
N PRO A 374 11.35 -6.72 8.10
CA PRO A 374 10.20 -6.82 9.00
C PRO A 374 9.94 -5.54 9.79
N LEU A 375 10.98 -4.84 10.22
CA LEU A 375 10.85 -3.58 10.94
C LEU A 375 10.26 -2.48 10.04
N MET A 376 10.71 -2.40 8.80
CA MET A 376 10.18 -1.49 7.79
C MET A 376 8.70 -1.76 7.50
N ILE A 377 8.33 -3.04 7.34
CA ILE A 377 6.93 -3.42 7.15
C ILE A 377 6.09 -3.08 8.39
N GLY A 378 6.62 -3.32 9.60
CA GLY A 378 5.98 -2.88 10.84
C GLY A 378 5.72 -1.37 10.83
N PHE A 379 6.73 -0.56 10.53
CA PHE A 379 6.59 0.89 10.42
C PHE A 379 5.51 1.29 9.40
N PHE A 380 5.52 0.74 8.18
CA PHE A 380 4.48 1.02 7.19
C PHE A 380 3.08 0.61 7.66
N THR A 381 2.98 -0.50 8.37
CA THR A 381 1.70 -0.95 8.94
C THR A 381 1.19 0.01 10.01
N ALA A 382 2.08 0.73 10.69
CA ALA A 382 1.72 1.75 11.67
C ALA A 382 1.24 3.05 11.02
N THR A 383 1.60 3.31 9.76
CA THR A 383 1.23 4.53 9.03
C THR A 383 -0.04 4.39 8.20
N PHE A 384 -0.38 3.17 7.77
CA PHE A 384 -1.56 2.90 6.95
C PHE A 384 -2.77 2.49 7.81
N PRO A 385 -4.01 2.57 7.26
CA PRO A 385 -5.21 2.07 7.93
C PRO A 385 -5.04 0.64 8.44
N ALA A 386 -5.57 0.34 9.62
CA ALA A 386 -5.42 -0.99 10.22
C ALA A 386 -5.98 -2.13 9.34
N ALA A 387 -6.95 -1.87 8.47
CA ALA A 387 -7.40 -2.78 7.41
C ALA A 387 -6.22 -3.36 6.58
N VAL A 388 -5.25 -2.52 6.21
CA VAL A 388 -4.06 -2.93 5.44
C VAL A 388 -3.19 -3.87 6.27
N GLY A 389 -3.06 -3.63 7.57
CA GLY A 389 -2.31 -4.50 8.47
C GLY A 389 -2.97 -5.87 8.69
N ILE A 390 -4.30 -5.93 8.76
CA ILE A 390 -5.05 -7.20 8.84
C ILE A 390 -4.83 -8.02 7.58
N TYR A 391 -4.93 -7.38 6.41
CA TYR A 391 -4.57 -7.99 5.13
C TYR A 391 -3.14 -8.52 5.17
N TRP A 392 -2.17 -7.70 5.57
CA TRP A 392 -0.76 -8.08 5.58
C TRP A 392 -0.51 -9.27 6.50
N LEU A 393 -1.01 -9.24 7.73
CA LEU A 393 -0.86 -10.30 8.72
C LEU A 393 -1.42 -11.62 8.18
N THR A 394 -2.67 -11.60 7.70
CA THR A 394 -3.35 -12.78 7.16
C THR A 394 -2.58 -13.37 5.98
N SER A 395 -2.13 -12.50 5.07
CA SER A 395 -1.39 -12.86 3.88
C SER A 395 -0.03 -13.49 4.23
N THR A 396 0.67 -12.95 5.23
CA THR A 396 1.95 -13.48 5.72
C THR A 396 1.77 -14.81 6.45
N VAL A 397 0.73 -14.96 7.28
CA VAL A 397 0.41 -16.23 7.96
C VAL A 397 0.11 -17.34 6.95
N PHE A 398 -0.69 -17.04 5.92
CA PHE A 398 -0.94 -17.97 4.82
C PHE A 398 0.38 -18.33 4.11
N GLY A 399 1.21 -17.33 3.80
CA GLY A 399 2.52 -17.51 3.17
C GLY A 399 3.46 -18.40 3.98
N ILE A 400 3.46 -18.29 5.32
CA ILE A 400 4.20 -19.18 6.23
C ILE A 400 3.73 -20.63 6.08
N GLY A 401 2.42 -20.85 6.07
CA GLY A 401 1.84 -22.18 5.85
C GLY A 401 2.25 -22.77 4.49
N GLN A 402 2.15 -21.97 3.44
CA GLN A 402 2.55 -22.35 2.09
C GLN A 402 4.06 -22.65 2.00
N GLN A 403 4.91 -21.84 2.62
CA GLN A 403 6.35 -22.07 2.66
C GLN A 403 6.68 -23.37 3.39
N LYS A 404 6.04 -23.66 4.53
CA LYS A 404 6.20 -24.93 5.25
C LYS A 404 5.84 -26.13 4.37
N LEU A 405 4.73 -26.05 3.63
CA LEU A 405 4.31 -27.09 2.70
C LEU A 405 5.34 -27.30 1.58
N VAL A 406 5.85 -26.23 0.97
CA VAL A 406 6.89 -26.31 -0.08
C VAL A 406 8.19 -26.91 0.47
N ASN A 407 8.60 -26.52 1.67
CA ASN A 407 9.78 -27.07 2.32
C ASN A 407 9.63 -28.57 2.53
N TRP A 408 8.49 -28.99 3.08
CA TRP A 408 8.16 -30.38 3.29
C TRP A 408 8.18 -31.19 1.98
N GLN A 409 7.63 -30.66 0.89
CA GLN A 409 7.67 -31.32 -0.43
C GLN A 409 9.10 -31.51 -0.96
N LEU A 410 9.98 -30.53 -0.74
CA LEU A 410 11.36 -30.54 -1.28
C LEU A 410 12.38 -31.27 -0.41
N ASP A 411 12.08 -31.45 0.88
CA ASP A 411 12.93 -32.13 1.85
C ASP A 411 12.61 -33.63 1.96
N LYS A 412 11.55 -34.13 1.29
CA LYS A 412 11.30 -35.57 1.15
C LYS A 412 12.51 -36.24 0.48
N PRO A 413 12.99 -37.40 0.99
CA PRO A 413 14.04 -38.16 0.34
C PRO A 413 13.60 -38.49 -1.08
N GLN A 414 14.30 -37.99 -2.09
CA GLN A 414 14.03 -38.42 -3.45
C GLN A 414 14.55 -39.85 -3.57
N VAL A 415 13.62 -40.81 -3.72
CA VAL A 415 13.97 -42.18 -4.12
C VAL A 415 14.74 -42.01 -5.43
N ARG A 416 16.06 -42.24 -5.39
CA ARG A 416 16.89 -42.28 -6.60
C ARG A 416 16.28 -43.34 -7.49
N ARG A 417 15.50 -42.92 -8.49
CA ARG A 417 15.19 -43.79 -9.63
C ARG A 417 16.57 -44.04 -10.23
N LYS A 418 17.09 -45.26 -10.08
CA LYS A 418 18.33 -45.68 -10.73
C LYS A 418 18.16 -45.29 -12.20
N GLU A 419 18.93 -44.32 -12.65
CA GLU A 419 19.14 -44.13 -14.08
C GLU A 419 19.74 -45.46 -14.53
N THR A 420 18.92 -46.26 -15.24
CA THR A 420 19.42 -47.41 -15.99
C THR A 420 20.41 -46.85 -17.00
N SER A 421 21.67 -47.21 -16.73
CA SER A 421 22.90 -47.08 -17.51
C SER A 421 22.74 -46.78 -18.99
#